data_AF-A0A924A4W7-F1
#
_entry.id   AF-A0A924A4W7-F1
#
_cell.length_a   1.000
_cell.length_b   1.000
_cell.length_c   1.000
_cell.angle_alpha   90.00
_cell.angle_beta   90.00
_cell.angle_gamma   90.00
#
_symmetry.space_group_name_H-M   'P 1'
#
loop_
_entity.id
_entity.type
_entity.pdbx_description
1 polymer ?
#
loop_
_entity_poly.entity_id
_entity_poly.type
_entity_poly.pdbx_seq_one_letter_code
_entity_poly.pdbx_strand_id
1 'polypeptide(L)'
;MAGLSSQLYAQSKPIDLSSPNGEIKVSINLSDKIYYSVAGKKQELLTKNTLSLTLRDEILGKSPKLISSKKTKGADLIKPYVSLKFSTVKNSYNGLVLTFKGNFSVEFRAFDDGIA
;
A
#
# COMPACT_ATOMS: atom_id res chain seq x y z
N MET A 1 -38.78 -18.97 21.40
CA MET A 1 -38.20 -18.27 20.24
C MET A 1 -37.15 -17.29 20.75
N ALA A 2 -35.90 -17.70 20.86
CA ALA A 2 -34.80 -16.79 21.20
C ALA A 2 -34.19 -16.31 19.88
N GLY A 3 -34.37 -15.02 19.58
CA GLY A 3 -33.81 -14.41 18.37
C GLY A 3 -32.29 -14.32 18.50
N LEU A 4 -31.57 -15.06 17.65
CA LEU A 4 -30.16 -14.80 17.42
C LEU A 4 -30.04 -13.48 16.65
N SER A 5 -29.57 -12.44 17.33
CA SER A 5 -29.10 -11.23 16.67
C SER A 5 -27.75 -11.52 16.04
N SER A 6 -27.71 -11.76 14.74
CA SER A 6 -26.46 -11.81 13.97
C SER A 6 -25.89 -10.41 13.86
N GLN A 7 -24.91 -10.09 14.72
CA GLN A 7 -24.05 -8.94 14.50
C GLN A 7 -23.25 -9.18 13.21
N LEU A 8 -23.67 -8.55 12.12
CA LEU A 8 -22.90 -8.46 10.89
C LEU A 8 -21.65 -7.62 11.17
N TYR A 9 -20.56 -8.29 11.54
CA TYR A 9 -19.23 -7.69 11.47
C TYR A 9 -18.96 -7.40 10.00
N ALA A 10 -18.93 -6.13 9.62
CA ALA A 10 -18.43 -5.73 8.32
C ALA A 10 -16.99 -6.25 8.21
N GLN A 11 -16.77 -7.33 7.47
CA GLN A 11 -15.43 -7.76 7.11
C GLN A 11 -14.83 -6.65 6.24
N SER A 12 -13.96 -5.84 6.84
CA SER A 12 -13.12 -4.92 6.09
C SER A 12 -12.38 -5.74 5.04
N LYS A 13 -12.60 -5.44 3.75
CA LYS A 13 -11.86 -6.08 2.67
C LYS A 13 -10.36 -5.88 2.93
N PRO A 14 -9.54 -6.94 2.85
CA PRO A 14 -8.11 -6.80 3.04
C PRO A 14 -7.54 -5.82 2.02
N ILE A 15 -6.72 -4.88 2.51
CA ILE A 15 -6.08 -3.85 1.70
C ILE A 15 -4.70 -4.38 1.32
N ASP A 16 -4.66 -5.18 0.26
CA ASP A 16 -3.43 -5.83 -0.22
C ASP A 16 -3.04 -5.39 -1.63
N LEU A 17 -1.73 -5.36 -1.85
CA LEU A 17 -1.07 -5.08 -3.12
C LEU A 17 -0.02 -6.15 -3.40
N SER A 18 0.03 -6.67 -4.62
CA SER A 18 1.07 -7.62 -5.07
C SER A 18 1.84 -7.03 -6.22
N SER A 19 3.12 -7.37 -6.36
CA SER A 19 3.92 -7.08 -7.56
C SER A 19 3.32 -7.71 -8.82
N PRO A 20 3.70 -7.26 -10.03
CA PRO A 20 3.29 -7.88 -11.28
C PRO A 20 3.50 -9.41 -11.34
N ASN A 21 4.62 -9.91 -10.85
CA ASN A 21 4.92 -11.35 -10.77
C ASN A 21 4.32 -12.06 -9.54
N GLY A 22 3.75 -11.30 -8.60
CA GLY A 22 3.11 -11.82 -7.38
C GLY A 22 4.05 -12.33 -6.29
N GLU A 23 5.38 -12.21 -6.47
CA GLU A 23 6.37 -12.65 -5.49
C GLU A 23 6.47 -11.70 -4.30
N ILE A 24 6.28 -10.39 -4.53
CA ILE A 24 6.23 -9.37 -3.47
C ILE A 24 4.77 -9.07 -3.16
N LYS A 25 4.42 -9.09 -1.87
CA LYS A 25 3.09 -8.75 -1.35
C LYS A 25 3.21 -7.75 -0.23
N VAL A 26 2.39 -6.71 -0.30
CA VAL A 26 2.23 -5.68 0.73
C VAL A 26 0.83 -5.81 1.29
N SER A 27 0.75 -5.97 2.61
CA SER A 27 -0.52 -6.01 3.35
C SER A 27 -0.64 -4.78 4.22
N ILE A 28 -1.72 -4.02 4.04
CA ILE A 28 -1.98 -2.77 4.76
C ILE A 28 -3.11 -3.01 5.76
N ASN A 29 -2.89 -2.60 7.00
CA ASN A 29 -3.88 -2.62 8.06
C ASN A 29 -4.06 -1.21 8.64
N LEU A 30 -5.30 -0.77 8.77
CA LEU A 30 -5.64 0.56 9.26
C LEU A 30 -6.32 0.44 10.63
N SER A 31 -5.74 1.04 11.65
CA SER A 31 -6.30 1.09 13.01
C SER A 31 -6.00 2.44 13.68
N ASP A 32 -5.23 2.46 14.77
CA ASP A 32 -4.73 3.68 15.39
C ASP A 32 -3.61 4.34 14.56
N LYS A 33 -3.00 3.59 13.64
CA LYS A 33 -1.97 4.04 12.69
C LYS A 33 -2.18 3.35 11.33
N ILE A 34 -1.40 3.76 10.33
CA ILE A 34 -1.23 3.01 9.08
C ILE A 34 -0.15 1.96 9.32
N TYR A 35 -0.54 0.68 9.33
CA TYR A 35 0.39 -0.45 9.43
C TYR A 35 0.58 -1.10 8.06
N TYR A 36 1.80 -1.54 7.77
CA TYR A 36 2.10 -2.35 6.60
C TYR A 36 3.06 -3.49 6.91
N SER A 37 2.92 -4.59 6.18
CA SER A 37 3.86 -5.72 6.19
C SER A 37 4.20 -6.10 4.76
N VAL A 38 5.39 -6.64 4.56
CA VAL A 38 5.89 -7.04 3.24
C VAL A 38 6.38 -8.47 3.29
N ALA A 39 5.91 -9.28 2.36
CA ALA A 39 6.39 -10.63 2.14
C ALA A 39 7.02 -10.73 0.74
N GLY A 40 8.20 -11.33 0.65
CA GLY A 40 8.88 -11.67 -0.61
C GLY A 40 9.00 -13.18 -0.73
N LYS A 41 8.56 -13.77 -1.85
CA LYS A 41 8.57 -15.22 -2.10
C LYS A 41 7.98 -16.03 -0.94
N LYS A 42 6.90 -15.52 -0.34
CA LYS A 42 6.18 -16.07 0.84
C LYS A 42 6.95 -16.01 2.17
N GLN A 43 8.12 -15.39 2.23
CA GLN A 43 8.83 -15.08 3.47
C GLN A 43 8.48 -13.66 3.93
N GLU A 44 8.14 -13.48 5.21
CA GLU A 44 8.02 -12.13 5.77
C GLU A 44 9.38 -11.43 5.79
N LEU A 45 9.44 -10.25 5.16
CA LEU A 45 10.63 -9.40 5.13
C LEU A 45 10.49 -8.23 6.09
N LEU A 46 9.27 -7.68 6.20
CA LEU A 46 8.91 -6.56 7.06
C LEU A 46 7.59 -6.85 7.76
N THR A 47 7.53 -6.77 9.09
CA THR A 47 6.35 -7.14 9.88
C THR A 47 5.84 -5.97 10.72
N LYS A 48 4.55 -5.61 10.56
CA LYS A 48 3.83 -4.58 11.34
C LYS A 48 4.54 -3.22 11.44
N ASN A 49 5.13 -2.75 10.35
CA ASN A 49 5.74 -1.43 10.29
C ASN A 49 4.66 -0.34 10.23
N THR A 50 5.00 0.88 10.65
CA THR A 50 4.06 2.01 10.69
C THR A 50 4.48 3.14 9.77
N LEU A 51 3.52 3.83 9.17
CA LEU A 51 3.75 5.00 8.32
C LEU A 51 2.99 6.22 8.88
N SER A 52 3.71 7.33 9.05
CA SER A 52 3.16 8.63 9.45
C SER A 52 4.06 9.77 9.02
N LEU A 53 3.50 10.99 8.95
CA LEU A 53 4.25 12.22 8.73
C LEU A 53 3.87 13.23 9.81
N THR A 54 4.84 13.68 10.58
CA THR A 54 4.65 14.72 11.60
C THR A 54 4.87 16.08 10.96
N LEU A 55 3.83 16.90 10.95
CA LEU A 55 3.87 18.31 10.55
C LEU A 55 3.97 19.19 11.80
N ARG A 56 4.05 20.51 11.62
CA ARG A 56 4.10 21.45 12.75
C ARG A 56 2.89 21.30 13.68
N ASP A 57 1.70 21.22 13.10
CA ASP A 57 0.44 21.33 13.84
C ASP A 57 -0.36 20.02 13.90
N GLU A 58 0.06 18.99 13.15
CA GLU A 58 -0.66 17.71 13.07
C GLU A 58 0.24 16.51 12.73
N ILE A 59 -0.31 15.30 12.87
CA ILE A 59 0.35 14.04 12.48
C ILE A 59 -0.52 13.32 11.46
N LEU A 60 -0.09 13.29 10.21
CA LEU A 60 -0.74 12.50 9.16
C LEU A 60 -0.47 11.02 9.43
N GLY A 61 -1.51 10.18 9.31
CA GLY A 61 -1.42 8.75 9.59
C GLY A 61 -1.70 8.34 11.04
N LYS A 62 -1.96 9.29 11.96
CA LYS A 62 -2.52 9.02 13.29
C LYS A 62 -4.05 8.88 13.20
N SER A 63 -4.59 7.78 13.72
CA SER A 63 -6.01 7.41 13.66
C SER A 63 -6.65 7.64 12.28
N PRO A 64 -6.04 7.10 11.20
CA PRO A 64 -6.40 7.44 9.83
C PRO A 64 -7.82 6.97 9.50
N LYS A 65 -8.59 7.83 8.84
CA LYS A 65 -9.94 7.49 8.35
C LYS A 65 -9.91 7.40 6.83
N LEU A 66 -9.97 6.18 6.31
CA LEU A 66 -9.95 5.92 4.87
C LEU A 66 -11.23 6.47 4.21
N ILE A 67 -11.06 7.25 3.14
CA ILE A 67 -12.14 7.73 2.27
C ILE A 67 -12.27 6.80 1.07
N SER A 68 -11.15 6.47 0.42
CA SER A 68 -11.15 5.63 -0.77
C SER A 68 -9.85 4.86 -0.92
N SER A 69 -9.94 3.76 -1.67
CA SER A 69 -8.83 2.91 -2.05
C SER A 69 -8.91 2.67 -3.55
N LYS A 70 -7.85 3.00 -4.28
CA LYS A 70 -7.78 2.88 -5.74
C LYS A 70 -6.54 2.10 -6.14
N LYS A 71 -6.76 0.95 -6.78
CA LYS A 71 -5.67 0.20 -7.42
C LYS A 71 -5.29 0.85 -8.74
N THR A 72 -4.00 0.96 -9.00
CA THR A 72 -3.40 1.51 -10.22
C THR A 72 -2.40 0.50 -10.79
N LYS A 73 -1.99 0.71 -12.04
CA LYS A 73 -0.89 0.00 -12.68
C LYS A 73 -0.06 1.02 -13.44
N GLY A 74 1.26 0.90 -13.35
CA GLY A 74 2.20 1.66 -14.17
C GLY A 74 3.01 0.68 -15.03
N ALA A 75 3.21 1.03 -16.29
CA ALA A 75 4.03 0.25 -17.22
C ALA A 75 4.68 1.19 -18.22
N ASP A 76 5.76 1.84 -17.81
CA ASP A 76 6.50 2.78 -18.65
C ASP A 76 7.91 2.28 -18.95
N LEU A 77 8.40 2.58 -20.15
CA LEU A 77 9.80 2.42 -20.51
C LEU A 77 10.48 3.78 -20.37
N ILE A 78 11.27 3.95 -19.30
CA ILE A 78 12.03 5.18 -19.10
C ILE A 78 13.31 5.07 -19.93
N LYS A 79 13.43 5.89 -20.97
CA LYS A 79 14.64 6.04 -21.79
C LYS A 79 15.41 7.28 -21.32
N PRO A 80 16.49 7.13 -20.53
CA PRO A 80 17.26 8.27 -20.08
C PRO A 80 17.99 8.94 -21.26
N TYR A 81 17.99 10.28 -21.30
CA TYR A 81 18.67 11.07 -22.35
C TYR A 81 20.19 10.84 -22.36
N VAL A 82 20.79 10.65 -21.18
CA VAL A 82 22.16 10.15 -21.03
C VAL A 82 22.08 8.83 -20.26
N SER A 83 22.39 7.73 -20.92
CA SER A 83 22.38 6.39 -20.31
C SER A 83 23.59 6.23 -19.39
N LEU A 84 23.36 5.92 -18.11
CA LEU A 84 24.42 5.63 -17.15
C LEU A 84 24.72 4.11 -17.09
N LYS A 85 23.94 3.34 -16.34
CA LYS A 85 24.12 1.86 -16.23
C LYS A 85 23.21 1.04 -17.16
N PHE A 86 22.04 1.56 -17.52
CA PHE A 86 21.07 0.86 -18.37
C PHE A 86 20.49 1.82 -19.42
N SER A 87 20.34 1.35 -20.66
CA SER A 87 19.79 2.13 -21.77
C SER A 87 18.25 2.22 -21.76
N THR A 88 17.59 1.43 -20.90
CA THR A 88 16.14 1.46 -20.68
C THR A 88 15.83 0.91 -19.29
N VAL A 89 15.00 1.61 -18.52
CA VAL A 89 14.50 1.13 -17.22
C VAL A 89 13.02 0.79 -17.35
N LYS A 90 12.66 -0.47 -17.06
CA LYS A 90 11.28 -0.93 -17.09
C LYS A 90 10.60 -0.53 -15.79
N ASN A 91 9.79 0.53 -15.83
CA ASN A 91 8.98 1.00 -14.72
C ASN A 91 7.62 0.27 -14.74
N SER A 92 7.60 -0.98 -14.27
CA SER A 92 6.39 -1.81 -14.22
C SER A 92 6.02 -2.13 -12.78
N TYR A 93 4.85 -1.67 -12.35
CA TYR A 93 4.36 -1.88 -11.00
C TYR A 93 2.84 -1.99 -10.94
N ASN A 94 2.36 -2.65 -9.89
CA ASN A 94 1.00 -2.46 -9.41
C ASN A 94 1.03 -1.42 -8.28
N GLY A 95 0.07 -0.49 -8.28
CA GLY A 95 -0.02 0.57 -7.28
C GLY A 95 -1.33 0.52 -6.49
N LEU A 96 -1.31 1.16 -5.33
CA LEU A 96 -2.46 1.31 -4.44
C LEU A 96 -2.43 2.69 -3.80
N VAL A 97 -3.40 3.53 -4.17
CA VAL A 97 -3.59 4.86 -3.59
C VAL A 97 -4.68 4.78 -2.53
N LEU A 98 -4.32 5.10 -1.29
CA LEU A 98 -5.23 5.23 -0.15
C LEU A 98 -5.42 6.72 0.15
N THR A 99 -6.64 7.20 0.06
CA THR A 99 -6.98 8.60 0.37
C THR A 99 -7.70 8.67 1.69
N PHE A 100 -7.28 9.59 2.57
CA PHE A 100 -7.74 9.70 3.93
C PHE A 100 -8.42 11.04 4.21
N LYS A 101 -9.27 11.09 5.24
CA LYS A 101 -9.70 12.37 5.83
C LYS A 101 -8.46 13.14 6.32
N GLY A 102 -8.49 14.47 6.19
CA GLY A 102 -7.32 15.32 6.38
C GLY A 102 -6.59 15.68 5.07
N ASN A 103 -7.21 15.41 3.92
CA ASN A 103 -6.73 15.82 2.59
C ASN A 103 -5.31 15.31 2.27
N PHE A 104 -5.02 14.06 2.62
CA PHE A 104 -3.75 13.42 2.28
C PHE A 104 -3.99 12.01 1.72
N SER A 105 -3.01 11.53 0.97
CA SER A 105 -3.00 10.18 0.41
C SER A 105 -1.65 9.51 0.63
N VAL A 106 -1.67 8.19 0.67
CA VAL A 106 -0.48 7.33 0.64
C VAL A 106 -0.58 6.44 -0.59
N GLU A 107 0.45 6.45 -1.43
CA GLU A 107 0.57 5.54 -2.57
C GLU A 107 1.62 4.47 -2.24
N PHE A 108 1.21 3.21 -2.33
CA PHE A 108 2.14 2.07 -2.32
C PHE A 108 2.36 1.62 -3.76
N ARG A 109 3.61 1.31 -4.12
CA ARG A 109 3.97 0.71 -5.40
C ARG A 109 4.74 -0.58 -5.18
N ALA A 110 4.27 -1.66 -5.80
CA ALA A 110 4.94 -2.96 -5.75
C ALA A 110 5.52 -3.29 -7.13
N PHE A 111 6.85 -3.36 -7.17
CA PHE A 111 7.65 -3.83 -8.29
C PHE A 111 8.02 -5.30 -8.07
N ASP A 112 8.56 -5.95 -9.09
CA ASP A 112 9.00 -7.35 -8.97
C ASP A 112 10.27 -7.49 -8.09
N ASP A 113 11.00 -6.40 -7.89
CA ASP A 113 12.27 -6.32 -7.18
C ASP A 113 12.24 -5.40 -5.95
N GLY A 114 11.11 -4.78 -5.63
CA GLY A 114 11.01 -3.88 -4.49
C GLY A 114 9.64 -3.28 -4.25
N ILE A 115 9.56 -2.49 -3.18
CA ILE A 115 8.39 -1.67 -2.84
C ILE A 115 8.80 -0.21 -2.67
N ALA A 116 7.86 0.70 -2.94
CA ALA A 116 7.96 2.13 -2.68
C ALA A 116 6.69 2.65 -2.02
#